data_AF-A0A2M7FIN9-F1
#
_entry.id   AF-A0A2M7FIN9-F1
#
_cell.length_a   1.000
_cell.length_b   1.000
_cell.length_c   1.000
_cell.angle_alpha   90.00
_cell.angle_beta   90.00
_cell.angle_gamma   90.00
#
_symmetry.space_group_name_H-M   'P 1'
#
loop_
_entity.id
_entity.type
_entity.pdbx_description
1 polymer ?
#
loop_
_entity_poly.entity_id
_entity_poly.type
_entity_poly.pdbx_seq_one_letter_code
_entity_poly.pdbx_strand_id
1 'polypeptide(L)' 'MSIEQRVKKIVSEQLGVNESEVKNESSFVNDLGADSLDTV' A
#
# COMPACT_ATOMS: atom_id res chain seq x y z
N MET A 1 9.76 -14.84 -5.15
CA MET A 1 9.07 -13.54 -4.94
C MET A 1 7.96 -13.76 -3.95
N SER A 2 8.02 -13.13 -2.79
CA SER A 2 6.98 -13.25 -1.77
C SER A 2 5.79 -12.37 -2.10
N ILE A 3 4.57 -12.80 -1.74
CA ILE A 3 3.34 -12.01 -1.92
C ILE A 3 3.49 -10.62 -1.31
N GLU A 4 4.13 -10.51 -0.15
CA GLU A 4 4.37 -9.23 0.52
C GLU A 4 5.11 -8.22 -0.37
N GLN A 5 6.20 -8.63 -1.04
CA GLN A 5 6.94 -7.73 -1.94
C GLN A 5 6.09 -7.29 -3.12
N ARG A 6 5.25 -8.20 -3.63
CA ARG A 6 4.37 -7.93 -4.76
C ARG A 6 3.27 -6.94 -4.35
N VAL A 7 2.70 -7.10 -3.15
CA VAL A 7 1.71 -6.19 -2.56
C VAL A 7 2.34 -4.82 -2.29
N LYS A 8 3.48 -4.75 -1.61
CA LYS A 8 4.18 -3.48 -1.31
C LYS A 8 4.48 -2.69 -2.57
N LYS A 9 4.99 -3.36 -3.61
CA LYS A 9 5.23 -2.73 -4.90
C LYS A 9 3.94 -2.17 -5.51
N ILE A 10 2.86 -2.95 -5.58
CA ILE A 10 1.59 -2.51 -6.15
C ILE A 10 1.01 -1.33 -5.36
N VAL A 11 1.04 -1.39 -4.03
CA VAL A 11 0.52 -0.33 -3.15
C VAL A 11 1.33 0.96 -3.32
N SER A 12 2.65 0.85 -3.30
CA SER A 12 3.58 1.97 -3.53
C SER A 12 3.31 2.64 -4.87
N GLU A 13 3.19 1.85 -5.94
CA GLU A 13 2.95 2.34 -7.31
C GLU A 13 1.55 2.94 -7.48
N GLN A 14 0.54 2.35 -6.83
CA GLN A 14 -0.86 2.80 -6.95
C GLN A 14 -1.16 4.04 -6.10
N LEU A 15 -0.56 4.16 -4.92
CA LEU A 15 -0.76 5.28 -4.01
C LEU A 15 0.30 6.38 -4.19
N GLY A 16 1.35 6.13 -4.98
CA GLY A 16 2.46 7.07 -5.15
C GLY A 16 3.29 7.30 -3.89
N VAL A 17 3.23 6.36 -2.95
CA VAL A 17 3.95 6.37 -1.66
C VAL A 17 5.20 5.51 -1.75
N ASN A 18 6.18 5.69 -0.87
CA ASN A 18 7.38 4.87 -0.93
C ASN A 18 7.14 3.45 -0.40
N GLU A 19 7.80 2.42 -0.95
CA GLU A 19 7.72 1.03 -0.40
C GLU A 19 8.13 0.97 1.08
N SER A 20 9.00 1.89 1.51
CA SER A 20 9.44 2.03 2.90
C SER A 20 8.34 2.55 3.83
N GLU A 21 7.34 3.24 3.29
CA GLU A 21 6.18 3.77 4.04
C GLU A 21 5.05 2.73 4.15
N VAL A 22 5.05 1.74 3.25
CA VAL A 22 4.11 0.60 3.28
C VAL A 22 4.57 -0.42 4.34
N LYS A 23 4.18 -0.18 5.59
CA LYS A 23 4.36 -1.12 6.69
C LYS A 23 3.14 -2.03 6.79
N ASN A 24 3.33 -3.25 7.30
CA ASN A 24 2.22 -4.18 7.52
C ASN A 24 1.22 -3.67 8.58
N GLU A 25 1.65 -2.72 9.41
CA GLU A 25 0.84 -2.05 10.42
C GLU A 25 0.23 -0.73 9.91
N SER A 26 0.65 -0.23 8.75
CA SER A 26 0.11 1.00 8.16
C SER A 26 -1.33 0.79 7.71
N SER A 27 -2.20 1.74 8.02
CA SER A 27 -3.55 1.80 7.44
C SER A 27 -3.48 2.36 6.03
N PHE A 28 -3.99 1.63 5.03
CA PHE A 28 -4.03 2.11 3.65
C PHE A 28 -4.78 3.45 3.53
N VAL A 29 -5.85 3.64 4.30
CA VAL A 29 -6.67 4.86 4.25
C VAL A 29 -6.03 5.98 5.07
N ASN A 30 -5.73 5.73 6.35
CA ASN A 30 -5.27 6.80 7.25
C ASN A 30 -3.80 7.16 7.08
N ASP A 31 -2.93 6.18 6.81
CA ASP A 31 -1.48 6.39 6.73
C ASP A 31 -1.00 6.56 5.29
N LEU A 32 -1.63 5.88 4.33
CA LEU A 32 -1.21 5.91 2.92
C LEU A 32 -2.17 6.71 2.02
N GLY A 33 -3.22 7.32 2.57
CA GLY A 33 -4.12 8.22 1.83
C GLY A 33 -4.90 7.54 0.70
N ALA A 34 -5.16 6.24 0.83
CA ALA A 34 -5.99 5.48 -0.11
C ALA A 34 -7.48 5.85 0.09
N ASP A 35 -7.88 7.01 -0.43
CA ASP A 35 -9.22 7.59 -0.25
C ASP A 35 -10.33 6.74 -0.90
N SER A 36 -9.98 5.96 -1.92
CA SER A 36 -10.91 5.09 -2.65
C SER A 36 -10.25 3.75 -3.03
N LEU A 37 -9.70 3.03 -2.04
CA LEU A 37 -9.33 1.63 -2.23
C LEU A 37 -10.63 0.81 -2.30
N ASP A 38 -11.15 0.62 -3.51
CA ASP A 38 -12.41 -0.08 -3.74
C ASP A 38 -12.28 -1.54 -3.26
N THR A 39 -12.81 -1.83 -2.06
CA THR A 39 -12.87 -3.18 -1.50
C THR A 39 -14.10 -3.86 -2.08
N VAL A 40 -13.91 -4.61 -3.16
CA VAL A 40 -14.94 -5.45 -3.79
C VAL A 40 -15.68 -6.36 -2.81
#